data_AF-A0A6B2C5S8-F1
#
_entry.id   AF-A0A6B2C5S8-F1
#
_cell.length_a   1.000
_cell.length_b   1.000
_cell.length_c   1.000
_cell.angle_alpha   90.00
_cell.angle_beta   90.00
_cell.angle_gamma   90.00
#
_symmetry.space_group_name_H-M   'P 1'
#
loop_
_entity.id
_entity.type
_entity.pdbx_description
1 polymer ?
#
loop_
_entity_poly.entity_id
_entity_poly.type
_entity_poly.pdbx_seq_one_letter_code
_entity_poly.pdbx_strand_id
1 'polypeptide(L)' 'MLTWKNKTRVFHRCWFPDKYNALVVGVHGFVEHGGRYVSLGETLSHLNYAFCIHDLRGHGKTARDNDRGFYS' A
#
# COMPACT_ATOMS: atom_id res chain seq x y z
N MET A 1 -11.82 -4.84 -15.71
CA MET A 1 -10.39 -5.05 -16.03
C MET A 1 -9.70 -3.69 -15.96
N LEU A 2 -8.96 -3.40 -14.89
CA LEU A 2 -8.20 -2.14 -14.78
C LEU A 2 -6.81 -2.39 -15.34
N THR A 3 -6.57 -1.95 -16.57
CA THR A 3 -5.26 -2.08 -17.23
C THR A 3 -4.39 -0.89 -16.82
N TRP A 4 -3.46 -1.11 -15.90
CA TRP A 4 -2.40 -0.13 -15.64
C TRP A 4 -1.43 -0.16 -16.83
N LYS A 5 -1.30 0.95 -17.55
CA LYS A 5 -0.63 1.04 -18.86
C LYS A 5 0.84 0.59 -18.87
N ASN A 6 1.47 0.46 -17.69
CA ASN A 6 2.86 0.07 -17.54
C ASN A 6 2.94 -1.08 -16.55
N LYS A 7 3.66 -2.16 -16.89
CA LYS A 7 3.91 -3.36 -16.06
C LYS A 7 4.81 -3.05 -14.84
N THR A 8 4.44 -2.05 -14.05
CA THR A 8 5.18 -1.67 -12.84
C THR A 8 4.89 -2.69 -11.76
N ARG A 9 5.94 -3.30 -11.22
CA ARG A 9 5.85 -4.12 -10.01
C ARG A 9 5.56 -3.20 -8.83
N VAL A 10 4.44 -3.44 -8.16
CA VAL A 10 3.98 -2.63 -7.03
C VAL A 10 4.26 -3.38 -5.74
N PHE A 11 5.04 -2.76 -4.84
CA PHE A 11 5.23 -3.27 -3.49
C PHE A 11 3.98 -2.99 -2.66
N HIS A 12 3.53 -3.98 -1.90
CA HIS A 12 2.40 -3.86 -1.00
C HIS A 12 2.64 -4.62 0.30
N ARG A 13 1.87 -4.26 1.33
CA ARG A 13 1.79 -4.95 2.61
C ARG A 13 0.33 -5.31 2.82
N CYS A 14 0.08 -6.51 3.33
CA CYS A 14 -1.24 -6.94 3.70
C CYS A 14 -1.24 -7.68 5.03
N TRP A 15 -2.33 -7.51 5.78
CA TRP A 15 -2.63 -8.24 7.01
C TRP A 15 -3.96 -8.96 6.80
N PHE A 16 -3.96 -10.26 7.08
CA PHE A 16 -5.12 -11.13 6.93
C PHE A 16 -5.33 -11.91 8.23
N PRO A 17 -6.44 -11.69 8.94
CA PRO A 17 -6.90 -12.65 9.93
C PRO A 17 -7.55 -13.86 9.22
N ASP A 18 -7.69 -14.99 9.92
CA ASP A 18 -8.26 -16.22 9.36
C ASP A 18 -9.69 -16.03 8.79
N LYS A 19 -10.46 -15.14 9.40
CA LYS A 19 -11.76 -14.67 8.91
C LYS A 19 -11.82 -13.16 9.01
N TYR A 20 -12.29 -12.48 7.97
CA TYR A 20 -12.46 -11.03 7.96
C TYR A 20 -13.83 -10.60 7.46
N ASN A 21 -14.34 -9.52 8.03
CA ASN A 21 -15.64 -8.93 7.70
C ASN A 21 -15.59 -8.16 6.37
N ALA A 22 -14.47 -7.49 6.10
CA ALA A 22 -14.23 -6.74 4.87
C ALA A 22 -12.73 -6.56 4.62
N LEU A 23 -12.39 -6.23 3.37
CA LEU A 23 -11.05 -5.78 2.97
C LEU A 23 -11.02 -4.26 2.91
N VAL A 24 -10.13 -3.66 3.68
CA VAL A 24 -9.79 -2.24 3.62
C VAL A 24 -8.57 -2.07 2.70
N VAL A 25 -8.69 -1.20 1.69
CA VAL A 25 -7.58 -0.86 0.79
C VAL A 25 -7.09 0.54 1.11
N GLY A 26 -5.87 0.64 1.64
CA GLY A 26 -5.23 1.91 1.98
C GLY A 26 -4.50 2.53 0.80
N VAL A 27 -4.51 3.86 0.76
CA VAL A 27 -3.70 4.70 -0.14
C VAL A 27 -2.96 5.70 0.74
N HIS A 28 -1.62 5.76 0.65
CA HIS A 28 -0.83 6.68 1.47
C HIS A 28 -0.77 8.08 0.86
N GLY A 29 -0.38 9.07 1.67
CA GLY A 29 -0.24 10.46 1.26
C GLY A 29 1.05 10.77 0.48
N PHE A 30 1.21 12.05 0.14
CA PHE A 30 2.40 12.59 -0.53
C PHE A 30 3.64 12.47 0.36
N VAL A 31 4.78 12.05 -0.21
CA VAL A 31 6.07 11.81 0.49
C VAL A 31 6.00 10.70 1.56
N GLU A 32 4.91 9.93 1.61
CA GLU A 32 4.79 8.78 2.49
C GLU A 32 5.01 7.46 1.75
N HIS A 33 4.91 6.35 2.48
CA HIS A 33 4.79 5.01 1.91
C HIS A 33 4.04 4.10 2.88
N GLY A 34 3.57 2.94 2.42
CA GLY A 34 2.73 2.03 3.21
C GLY A 34 3.40 1.45 4.46
N GLY A 35 4.71 1.66 4.64
CA GLY A 35 5.44 1.25 5.84
C GLY A 35 5.06 2.06 7.09
N ARG A 36 4.52 3.27 6.91
CA ARG A 36 4.03 4.11 8.02
C ARG A 36 2.73 3.59 8.65
N TYR A 37 2.05 2.64 7.98
CA TYR A 37 0.72 2.15 8.36
C TYR A 37 0.74 0.75 8.98
N VAL A 38 1.90 0.27 9.43
CA VAL A 38 2.03 -1.08 10.03
C VAL A 38 1.12 -1.26 11.25
N SER A 39 1.19 -0.32 12.20
CA SER A 39 0.34 -0.37 13.41
C SER A 39 -1.16 -0.29 13.10
N LEU A 40 -1.56 0.44 12.05
CA LEU A 40 -2.94 0.45 11.58
C LEU A 40 -3.35 -0.93 11.03
N GLY A 41 -2.49 -1.56 10.24
CA GLY A 41 -2.73 -2.89 9.68
C GLY A 41 -2.90 -3.96 10.75
N GLU A 42 -2.04 -3.95 11.76
CA GLU A 42 -2.16 -4.83 12.94
C GLU A 42 -3.47 -4.59 13.69
N THR A 43 -3.82 -3.32 13.91
CA THR A 43 -5.07 -2.94 14.60
C THR A 43 -6.31 -3.40 13.83
N LEU A 44 -6.36 -3.18 12.51
CA LEU A 44 -7.47 -3.64 11.67
C LEU A 44 -7.57 -5.17 11.64
N SER A 45 -6.43 -5.86 11.58
CA SER A 45 -6.39 -7.32 11.64
C SER A 45 -6.93 -7.86 12.96
N HIS A 46 -6.59 -7.24 14.11
CA HIS A 46 -7.14 -7.60 15.41
C HIS A 46 -8.66 -7.36 15.51
N LEU A 47 -9.21 -6.45 14.71
CA LEU A 47 -10.64 -6.16 14.62
C LEU A 47 -11.36 -7.01 13.54
N ASN A 48 -10.71 -8.06 13.01
CA ASN A 48 -11.22 -8.93 11.95
C ASN A 48 -11.50 -8.19 10.62
N TYR A 49 -10.66 -7.23 10.27
CA TYR A 49 -10.63 -6.63 8.93
C TYR A 49 -9.31 -6.99 8.24
N ALA A 50 -9.38 -7.43 6.99
CA ALA A 50 -8.19 -7.52 6.16
C ALA A 50 -7.78 -6.11 5.74
N PHE A 51 -6.48 -5.84 5.71
CA PHE A 51 -5.96 -4.54 5.27
C PHE A 51 -4.84 -4.75 4.27
N CYS A 52 -4.88 -4.02 3.16
CA CYS A 52 -3.81 -3.96 2.19
C CYS A 52 -3.48 -2.52 1.82
N ILE A 53 -2.19 -2.20 1.76
CA ILE A 53 -1.71 -0.89 1.31
C ILE A 53 -0.49 -1.07 0.40
N HIS A 54 -0.51 -0.40 -0.75
CA HIS A 54 0.63 -0.38 -1.66
C HIS A 54 1.45 0.89 -1.53
N ASP A 55 2.75 0.78 -1.81
CA ASP A 55 3.59 1.94 -2.04
C ASP A 55 3.27 2.45 -3.46
N LEU A 56 2.73 3.66 -3.58
CA LEU A 56 2.40 4.32 -4.85
C LEU A 56 3.66 4.47 -5.72
N ARG A 57 3.48 4.64 -7.03
CA ARG A 57 4.59 4.87 -7.96
C ARG A 57 5.46 6.04 -7.48
N GLY A 58 6.78 5.87 -7.57
CA GLY A 58 7.75 6.88 -7.09
C GLY A 58 7.96 6.92 -5.58
N HIS A 59 7.26 6.08 -4.81
CA HIS A 59 7.34 6.05 -3.35
C HIS A 59 7.78 4.69 -2.81
N GLY A 60 8.39 4.69 -1.63
CA GLY A 60 8.79 3.50 -0.89
C GLY A 60 9.55 2.48 -1.74
N LYS A 61 9.13 1.21 -1.64
CA LYS A 61 9.74 0.10 -2.38
C LYS A 61 9.23 -0.08 -3.81
N THR A 62 8.23 0.71 -4.23
CA THR A 62 7.76 0.75 -5.63
C THR A 62 8.56 1.74 -6.45
N ALA A 63 9.26 2.70 -5.83
CA ALA A 63 10.10 3.68 -6.51
C ALA A 63 11.21 3.01 -7.34
N ARG A 64 11.36 3.48 -8.59
CA ARG A 64 12.50 3.21 -9.48
C ARG A 64 13.29 4.49 -9.68
N ASP A 65 14.52 4.38 -10.16
CA ASP A 65 15.40 5.55 -10.35
C ASP A 65 14.80 6.60 -11.30
N ASN A 66 13.96 6.19 -12.26
CA ASN A 66 13.26 7.08 -13.19
C ASN A 66 11.84 7.49 -12.74
N ASP A 67 11.42 7.09 -11.55
CA ASP A 67 10.06 7.32 -11.02
C ASP A 67 10.03 8.38 -9.89
N ARG A 68 11.17 8.95 -9.51
CA ARG A 68 11.22 9.99 -8.47
C ARG A 68 10.71 11.32 -9.03
N GLY A 69 9.60 11.81 -8.48
CA GLY A 69 9.11 13.15 -8.76
C GLY A 69 10.03 14.21 -8.16
N PHE A 70 10.13 15.37 -8.81
CA PHE A 70 10.78 16.54 -8.25
C PHE A 70 9.79 17.22 -7.28
N TYR A 71 10.26 17.52 -6.07
CA TYR A 71 9.56 18.37 -5.11
C TYR A 71 10.46 19.58 -4.84
N SER A 72 9.88 20.77 -4.85
CA SER A 72 10.54 22.05 -4.56
C SER A 72 10.36 22.44 -3.11
#